data_AF-A0A0J1BQX7-F1
#
_entry.id   AF-A0A0J1BQX7-F1
#
_cell.length_a   1.000
_cell.length_b   1.000
_cell.length_c   1.000
_cell.angle_alpha   90.00
_cell.angle_beta   90.00
_cell.angle_gamma   90.00
#
_symmetry.space_group_name_H-M   'P 1'
#
loop_
_entity.id
_entity.type
_entity.pdbx_description
1 polymer ?
#
loop_
_entity_poly.entity_id
_entity_poly.type
_entity_poly.pdbx_seq_one_letter_code
_entity_poly.pdbx_strand_id
1 'polypeptide(L)'
;MAVKSNNQTNALINRSFIIRVLENHKENPIKNTKLTSANKLSGYLNDEEIKIKLFKKVLEGDKDKYTFLIRNRLKIDFQSK
;
A
#
# COMPACT_ATOMS: atom_id res chain seq x y z
N MET A 1 -5.16 -12.47 23.59
CA MET A 1 -4.23 -11.33 23.75
C MET A 1 -3.94 -10.74 22.38
N ALA A 2 -4.33 -9.49 22.10
CA ALA A 2 -3.99 -8.85 20.83
C ALA A 2 -2.53 -8.37 20.89
N VAL A 3 -1.66 -9.00 20.11
CA VAL A 3 -0.25 -8.59 20.00
C VAL A 3 -0.24 -7.18 19.40
N LYS A 4 0.12 -6.15 20.20
CA LYS A 4 0.41 -4.81 19.67
C LYS A 4 1.50 -4.99 18.64
N SER A 5 1.16 -4.89 17.36
CA SER A 5 2.18 -4.85 16.32
C SER A 5 3.06 -3.64 16.59
N ASN A 6 4.35 -3.85 16.80
CA ASN A 6 5.41 -2.82 16.85
C ASN A 6 5.52 -1.98 15.55
N ASN A 7 4.55 -2.09 14.64
CA ASN A 7 4.50 -1.41 13.36
C ASN A 7 3.53 -0.22 13.43
N GLN A 8 3.91 0.80 14.21
CA GLN A 8 3.16 2.06 14.35
C GLN A 8 2.86 2.70 12.97
N THR A 9 3.81 2.64 12.05
CA THR A 9 3.69 3.08 10.65
C THR A 9 2.54 2.39 9.92
N ASN A 10 2.41 1.06 10.04
CA ASN A 10 1.33 0.32 9.38
C ASN A 10 -0.04 0.71 9.94
N ALA A 11 -0.12 0.93 11.26
CA ALA A 11 -1.34 1.35 11.91
C ALA A 11 -1.75 2.77 11.48
N LEU A 12 -0.79 3.70 11.40
CA LEU A 12 -1.03 5.05 10.90
C LEU A 12 -1.55 5.04 9.46
N ILE A 13 -0.88 4.30 8.57
CA ILE A 13 -1.31 4.21 7.17
C ILE A 13 -2.70 3.58 7.06
N ASN A 14 -2.98 2.48 7.77
CA ASN A 14 -4.32 1.87 7.75
C ASN A 14 -5.41 2.79 8.34
N ARG A 15 -5.04 3.70 9.24
CA ARG A 15 -5.97 4.67 9.83
C ARG A 15 -6.30 5.76 8.82
N SER A 16 -5.27 6.36 8.21
CA SER A 16 -5.42 7.53 7.33
C SER A 16 -5.71 7.20 5.87
N PHE A 17 -5.32 6.02 5.38
CA PHE A 17 -5.41 5.65 3.97
C PHE A 17 -6.10 4.30 3.74
N ILE A 18 -6.81 4.19 2.63
CA ILE A 18 -7.32 2.96 2.03
C ILE A 18 -6.30 2.48 1.00
N ILE A 19 -5.84 1.24 1.15
CA ILE A 19 -4.83 0.65 0.26
C ILE A 19 -5.49 -0.35 -0.67
N ARG A 20 -5.20 -0.21 -1.96
CA ARG A 20 -5.71 -1.05 -3.03
C ARG A 20 -4.55 -1.59 -3.84
N VAL A 21 -4.51 -2.90 -4.05
CA VAL A 21 -3.49 -3.57 -4.85
C VAL A 21 -4.15 -4.10 -6.12
N LEU A 22 -3.56 -3.77 -7.26
CA LEU A 22 -3.94 -4.30 -8.56
C LEU A 22 -2.84 -5.22 -9.05
N GLU A 23 -3.16 -6.50 -9.10
CA GLU A 23 -2.35 -7.53 -9.75
C GLU A 23 -2.73 -7.61 -11.23
N ASN A 24 -1.74 -7.70 -12.12
CA ASN A 24 -1.90 -7.61 -13.58
C ASN A 24 -2.70 -6.37 -14.05
N HIS A 25 -2.31 -5.18 -13.57
CA HIS A 25 -2.99 -3.92 -13.94
C HIS A 25 -3.08 -3.67 -15.47
N LYS A 26 -2.21 -4.28 -16.27
CA LYS A 26 -2.23 -4.19 -17.74
C LYS A 26 -3.31 -5.05 -18.40
N GLU A 27 -3.64 -6.20 -17.83
CA GLU A 27 -4.64 -7.12 -18.41
C GLU A 27 -6.05 -6.83 -17.92
N ASN A 28 -6.22 -6.34 -16.69
CA ASN A 28 -7.54 -6.02 -16.15
C ASN A 28 -7.50 -4.89 -15.11
N PRO A 29 -7.55 -3.61 -15.54
CA PRO A 29 -7.37 -2.46 -14.65
C PRO A 29 -8.51 -2.23 -13.65
N ILE A 30 -9.70 -2.82 -13.87
CA ILE A 30 -10.90 -2.51 -13.08
C ILE A 30 -11.29 -3.66 -12.14
N LYS A 31 -11.13 -4.92 -12.58
CA LYS A 31 -11.66 -6.10 -11.86
C LYS A 31 -10.70 -6.72 -10.84
N ASN A 32 -9.40 -6.49 -10.96
CA ASN A 32 -8.38 -7.13 -10.10
C ASN A 32 -7.90 -6.27 -8.92
N THR A 33 -8.66 -5.23 -8.56
CA THR A 33 -8.33 -4.38 -7.43
C THR A 33 -8.74 -5.05 -6.12
N LYS A 34 -7.77 -5.43 -5.30
CA LYS A 34 -8.00 -5.99 -3.96
C LYS A 34 -7.72 -4.96 -2.90
N LEU A 35 -8.67 -4.78 -1.99
CA LEU A 35 -8.46 -3.96 -0.80
C LEU A 35 -7.52 -4.69 0.16
N THR A 36 -6.46 -4.02 0.60
CA THR A 36 -5.45 -4.62 1.46
C THR A 36 -5.12 -3.70 2.62
N SER A 37 -4.39 -4.24 3.61
CA SER A 37 -3.85 -3.47 4.72
C SER A 37 -2.35 -3.29 4.54
N ALA A 38 -1.74 -2.27 5.15
CA ALA A 38 -0.29 -2.01 5.07
C ALA A 38 0.55 -3.22 5.51
N ASN A 39 0.03 -4.00 6.46
CA ASN A 39 0.68 -5.24 6.89
C ASN A 39 0.69 -6.30 5.79
N LYS A 40 -0.45 -6.52 5.12
CA LYS A 40 -0.53 -7.45 3.98
C LYS A 40 0.23 -6.92 2.76
N LEU A 41 0.24 -5.61 2.54
CA LEU A 41 1.02 -4.95 1.48
C LEU A 41 2.50 -5.30 1.57
N SER A 42 3.02 -5.41 2.80
CA SER A 42 4.42 -5.80 3.03
C SER A 42 4.74 -7.17 2.43
N GLY A 43 3.78 -8.10 2.36
CA GLY A 43 3.96 -9.41 1.72
C GLY A 43 3.96 -9.36 0.19
N TYR A 44 3.46 -8.29 -0.43
CA TYR A 44 3.53 -8.08 -1.88
C TYR A 44 4.84 -7.42 -2.32
N LEU A 45 5.55 -6.82 -1.38
CA LEU A 45 6.80 -6.10 -1.61
C LEU A 45 7.95 -6.97 -1.08
N ASN A 46 8.63 -7.70 -1.98
CA ASN A 46 9.81 -8.49 -1.60
C ASN A 46 10.99 -7.62 -1.15
N ASP A 47 11.01 -6.34 -1.53
CA ASP A 47 12.07 -5.38 -1.22
C ASP A 47 11.67 -4.46 -0.07
N GLU A 48 12.37 -4.59 1.05
CA GLU A 48 12.11 -3.80 2.26
C GLU A 48 12.39 -2.30 2.06
N GLU A 49 13.38 -1.96 1.23
CA GLU A 49 13.69 -0.57 0.87
C GLU A 49 12.53 0.11 0.12
N ILE A 50 11.90 -0.60 -0.81
CA ILE A 50 10.77 -0.08 -1.59
C ILE A 50 9.59 0.17 -0.66
N LYS A 51 9.34 -0.74 0.28
CA LYS A 51 8.30 -0.58 1.30
C LYS A 51 8.52 0.67 2.16
N ILE A 52 9.74 0.87 2.66
CA ILE A 52 10.05 2.04 3.49
C ILE A 52 9.86 3.33 2.68
N LYS A 53 10.37 3.38 1.44
CA LYS A 53 10.19 4.54 0.54
C LYS A 53 8.73 4.84 0.25
N LEU A 54 7.92 3.81 -0.02
CA LEU A 54 6.48 3.95 -0.26
C LEU A 54 5.78 4.57 0.95
N PHE A 55 5.96 3.95 2.11
CA PHE A 55 5.29 4.36 3.33
C PHE A 55 5.72 5.75 3.78
N LYS A 56 7.01 6.06 3.70
CA LYS A 56 7.51 7.39 4.00
C LYS A 56 6.90 8.43 3.07
N LYS A 57 6.83 8.16 1.76
CA LYS A 57 6.26 9.08 0.78
C LYS A 57 4.75 9.32 0.93
N VAL A 58 4.01 8.28 1.35
CA VAL A 58 2.57 8.41 1.64
C VAL A 58 2.33 9.16 2.95
N LEU A 59 3.19 8.97 3.96
CA LEU A 59 3.06 9.64 5.25
C LEU A 59 3.53 11.09 5.23
N GLU A 60 4.59 11.41 4.47
CA GLU A 60 5.14 12.77 4.37
C GLU A 60 4.40 13.65 3.37
N GLY A 61 3.67 13.08 2.42
CA GLY A 61 3.11 13.88 1.35
C GLY A 61 1.64 14.26 1.56
N ASP A 62 1.27 15.46 1.10
CA ASP A 62 -0.08 16.04 1.21
C ASP A 62 -1.15 15.56 0.21
N LYS A 63 -0.85 14.65 -0.73
CA LYS A 63 -1.83 14.25 -1.75
C LYS A 63 -2.93 13.34 -1.19
N ASP A 64 -4.18 13.62 -1.57
CA ASP A 64 -5.35 12.77 -1.32
C ASP A 64 -5.22 11.36 -1.90
N LYS A 65 -4.36 11.17 -2.92
CA LYS A 65 -4.17 9.89 -3.60
C LYS A 65 -2.74 9.71 -4.07
N TYR A 66 -2.18 8.55 -3.76
CA TYR A 66 -0.89 8.08 -4.26
C TYR A 66 -1.04 6.80 -5.05
N THR A 67 -0.48 6.79 -6.24
CA THR A 67 -0.42 5.59 -7.06
C THR A 67 1.03 5.24 -7.32
N PHE A 68 1.40 4.00 -7.03
CA PHE A 68 2.73 3.46 -7.22
C PHE A 68 2.71 2.26 -8.15
N LEU A 69 3.60 2.28 -9.13
CA LEU A 69 3.85 1.17 -10.03
C LEU A 69 5.16 0.53 -9.60
N ILE A 70 5.09 -0.66 -8.99
CA ILE A 70 6.28 -1.33 -8.44
C ILE A 70 6.90 -2.27 -9.46
N ARG A 71 6.08 -3.00 -10.20
CA ARG A 71 6.53 -3.96 -11.23
C ARG A 71 5.60 -3.88 -12.44
N ASN A 72 6.01 -4.48 -13.55
CA ASN A 72 5.27 -4.49 -14.82
C ASN A 72 3.80 -4.98 -14.69
N ARG A 73 3.48 -5.69 -13.60
CA ARG A 73 2.14 -6.21 -13.31
C ARG A 73 1.53 -5.69 -11.99
N LEU A 74 2.30 -5.10 -11.07
CA LEU A 74 1.82 -4.73 -9.74
C LEU A 74 1.68 -3.21 -9.58
N LYS A 75 0.46 -2.77 -9.32
CA LYS A 75 0.11 -1.38 -9.02
C LYS A 75 -0.50 -1.28 -7.63
N ILE A 76 -0.06 -0.31 -6.84
CA ILE A 76 -0.55 -0.05 -5.49
C ILE A 76 -1.14 1.36 -5.49
N ASP A 77 -2.33 1.50 -4.94
CA ASP A 77 -3.04 2.75 -4.82
C ASP A 77 -3.35 3.01 -3.35
N PHE A 78 -2.95 4.16 -2.85
CA PHE A 78 -3.28 4.67 -1.52
C PHE A 78 -4.22 5.84 -1.72
N GLN A 79 -5.39 5.77 -1.12
CA GLN A 79 -6.38 6.84 -1.15
C GLN A 79 -6.60 7.32 0.28
N SER A 80 -6.50 8.61 0.54
CA SER A 80 -6.84 9.18 1.85
C SER A 80 -8.32 8.89 2.15
N LYS A 81 -8.61 8.63 3.43
CA LYS A 81 -9.97 8.51 3.92
C LYS A 81 -10.64 9.86 4.12
#